data_AF-A0A1M2Z8Y9-F1
#
_entry.id   AF-A0A1M2Z8Y9-F1
#
_cell.length_a   1.000
_cell.length_b   1.000
_cell.length_c   1.000
_cell.angle_alpha   90.00
_cell.angle_beta   90.00
_cell.angle_gamma   90.00
#
_symmetry.space_group_name_H-M   'P 1'
#
loop_
_entity.id
_entity.type
_entity.pdbx_description
1 polymer ?
#
loop_
_entity_poly.entity_id
_entity_poly.type
_entity_poly.pdbx_seq_one_letter_code
_entity_poly.pdbx_strand_id
1 'polypeptide(L)'
;MQQCTPSLSQAVRLKALQQNGKLNDQALLKIMSEQKANQKDKLTFQAEKFASYFPKGYTIEQMEESIIRMLDERRRDIQRSRDDAR
;
A
#
# COMPACT_ATOMS: atom_id res chain seq x y z
N MET A 1 8.17 21.02 -9.35
CA MET A 1 7.19 21.14 -10.43
C MET A 1 6.04 20.17 -10.14
N GLN A 2 4.82 20.67 -9.93
CA GLN A 2 3.65 19.81 -9.73
C GLN A 2 3.42 18.99 -11.01
N GLN A 3 3.51 17.67 -10.90
CA GLN A 3 3.24 16.76 -12.00
C GLN A 3 1.74 16.83 -12.33
N CYS A 4 1.37 17.71 -13.27
CA CYS A 4 0.00 17.90 -13.76
C CYS A 4 -0.51 16.71 -14.61
N THR A 5 0.06 15.52 -14.44
CA THR A 5 -0.40 14.30 -15.11
C THR A 5 -1.30 13.53 -14.15
N PRO A 6 -2.64 13.53 -14.37
CA PRO A 6 -3.54 12.72 -13.57
C PRO A 6 -3.18 11.24 -13.73
N SER A 7 -3.31 10.46 -12.66
CA SER A 7 -3.23 9.00 -12.77
C SER A 7 -4.39 8.48 -13.62
N LEU A 8 -4.27 7.25 -14.15
CA LEU A 8 -5.34 6.60 -14.90
C LEU A 8 -6.68 6.58 -14.12
N SER A 9 -6.62 6.29 -12.81
CA SER A 9 -7.81 6.29 -11.94
C SER A 9 -8.40 7.69 -11.74
N GLN A 10 -7.56 8.72 -11.63
CA GLN A 10 -8.01 10.11 -11.57
C GLN A 10 -8.68 10.53 -12.89
N ALA A 11 -8.07 10.20 -14.04
CA ALA A 11 -8.62 10.53 -15.36
C ALA A 11 -9.98 9.86 -15.61
N VAL A 12 -10.16 8.61 -15.20
CA VAL A 12 -11.46 7.91 -15.29
C VAL A 12 -12.53 8.60 -14.44
N ARG A 13 -12.20 9.00 -13.20
CA ARG A 13 -13.13 9.73 -12.32
C ARG A 13 -13.46 11.13 -12.84
N LEU A 14 -12.48 11.85 -13.40
CA LEU A 14 -12.70 13.15 -14.02
C LEU A 14 -13.63 13.04 -15.23
N LYS A 15 -13.44 12.02 -16.09
CA LYS A 15 -14.32 11.75 -17.23
C LYS A 15 -15.75 11.44 -16.79
N ALA A 16 -15.94 10.65 -15.73
CA ALA A 16 -17.26 10.33 -15.19
C ALA A 16 -17.97 11.57 -14.60
N LEU A 17 -17.24 12.47 -13.94
CA LEU A 17 -17.80 13.72 -13.43
C LEU A 17 -18.17 14.69 -14.55
N GLN A 18 -17.36 14.75 -15.62
CA GLN A 18 -17.66 15.55 -16.81
C GLN A 18 -18.95 15.08 -17.49
N GLN A 19 -19.11 13.76 -17.65
CA GLN A 19 -20.32 13.18 -18.28
C GLN A 19 -21.60 13.41 -17.45
N ASN A 20 -21.47 13.48 -16.13
CA ASN A 20 -22.60 13.76 -15.23
C ASN A 20 -22.87 15.26 -15.02
N GLY A 21 -22.12 16.16 -15.66
CA GLY A 21 -22.25 17.61 -15.48
C GLY A 21 -21.89 18.10 -14.07
N LYS A 22 -21.17 17.29 -13.29
CA LYS A 22 -20.78 17.56 -11.89
C LYS A 22 -19.29 17.90 -11.75
N LEU A 23 -18.60 18.13 -12.88
CA LEU A 23 -17.21 18.53 -12.87
C LEU A 23 -17.11 20.02 -12.57
N ASN A 24 -16.79 20.34 -11.31
CA ASN A 24 -16.48 21.70 -10.87
C ASN A 24 -14.99 21.80 -10.50
N ASP A 25 -14.44 23.02 -10.50
CA ASP A 25 -13.03 23.27 -10.16
C ASP A 25 -12.63 22.71 -8.78
N GLN A 26 -13.55 22.79 -7.81
CA GLN A 26 -13.41 22.18 -6.48
C GLN A 26 -13.26 20.65 -6.55
N ALA A 27 -14.04 19.99 -7.41
CA ALA A 27 -13.98 18.53 -7.58
C ALA A 27 -12.73 18.10 -8.34
N LEU A 28 -12.29 18.89 -9.32
CA LEU A 28 -11.04 18.70 -10.05
C LEU A 28 -9.84 18.79 -9.11
N LEU A 29 -9.72 19.88 -8.35
CA LEU A 29 -8.66 20.08 -7.35
C LEU A 29 -8.64 18.95 -6.32
N LYS A 30 -9.81 18.57 -5.80
CA LYS A 30 -9.92 17.46 -4.85
C LYS A 30 -9.38 16.15 -5.43
N ILE A 31 -9.76 15.79 -6.67
CA ILE A 31 -9.28 14.55 -7.31
C ILE A 31 -7.79 14.61 -7.64
N MET A 32 -7.27 15.76 -8.08
CA MET A 32 -5.85 15.91 -8.39
C MET A 32 -4.96 15.97 -7.14
N SER A 33 -5.48 16.46 -6.01
CA SER A 33 -4.81 16.48 -4.70
C SER A 33 -4.95 15.18 -3.90
N GLU A 34 -5.86 14.29 -4.28
CA GLU A 34 -5.94 12.95 -3.67
C GLU A 34 -4.61 12.21 -3.88
N GLN A 35 -4.03 11.74 -2.77
CA GLN A 35 -2.83 10.91 -2.80
C GLN A 35 -3.14 9.66 -3.63
N LYS A 36 -2.41 9.49 -4.73
CA LYS A 36 -2.58 8.37 -5.68
C LYS A 36 -2.48 7.07 -4.89
N ALA A 37 -3.61 6.38 -4.66
CA ALA A 37 -3.67 5.14 -3.86
C ALA A 37 -2.74 4.03 -4.38
N ASN A 38 -2.33 4.13 -5.63
CA ASN A 38 -1.35 3.33 -6.34
C ASN A 38 0.12 3.63 -5.98
N GLN A 39 0.40 4.56 -5.05
CA GLN A 39 1.72 4.79 -4.44
C GLN A 39 1.91 4.07 -3.10
N LYS A 40 1.07 3.08 -2.77
CA LYS A 40 1.45 2.13 -1.72
C LYS A 40 2.50 1.21 -2.33
N ASP A 41 3.72 1.22 -1.77
CA ASP A 41 4.77 0.29 -2.16
C ASP A 41 4.25 -1.14 -1.97
N LYS A 42 3.88 -1.78 -3.07
CA LYS A 42 3.42 -3.17 -3.07
C LYS A 42 4.64 -4.07 -3.16
N LEU A 43 5.10 -4.56 -2.02
CA LEU A 43 6.09 -5.63 -1.97
C LEU A 43 5.42 -6.92 -2.47
N THR A 44 5.78 -7.34 -3.67
CA THR A 44 5.28 -8.59 -4.26
C THR A 44 6.31 -9.69 -4.06
N PHE A 45 5.89 -10.75 -3.40
CA PHE A 45 6.72 -11.89 -3.06
C PHE A 45 6.26 -13.13 -3.86
N GLN A 46 7.20 -13.95 -4.33
CA GLN A 46 6.88 -15.24 -4.93
C GLN A 46 6.55 -16.23 -3.81
N ALA A 47 5.30 -16.68 -3.74
CA ALA A 47 4.84 -17.61 -2.70
C ALA A 47 5.69 -18.88 -2.60
N GLU A 48 6.20 -19.39 -3.74
CA GLU A 48 7.11 -20.55 -3.79
C GLU A 48 8.36 -20.38 -2.94
N LYS A 49 8.93 -19.17 -2.86
CA LYS A 49 10.11 -18.88 -2.04
C LYS A 49 9.81 -18.98 -0.54
N PHE A 50 8.57 -18.70 -0.15
CA PHE A 50 8.13 -18.75 1.25
C PHE A 50 7.58 -20.12 1.61
N ALA A 51 6.97 -20.84 0.67
CA ALA A 51 6.37 -22.15 0.88
C ALA A 51 7.32 -23.17 1.52
N SER A 52 8.63 -23.10 1.22
CA SER A 52 9.64 -23.96 1.83
C SER A 52 9.90 -23.69 3.32
N TYR A 53 9.57 -22.48 3.81
CA TYR A 53 9.75 -22.07 5.21
C TYR A 53 8.49 -22.28 6.04
N PHE A 54 7.34 -22.53 5.41
CA PHE A 54 6.05 -22.70 6.08
C PHE A 54 5.60 -24.18 6.05
N PRO A 55 4.79 -24.61 7.04
CA PRO A 55 4.17 -25.93 7.01
C PRO A 55 3.30 -26.14 5.77
N LYS A 56 3.21 -27.39 5.30
CA LYS A 56 2.34 -27.75 4.16
C LYS A 56 0.88 -27.42 4.51
N GLY A 57 0.20 -26.67 3.63
CA GLY A 57 -1.21 -26.30 3.77
C GLY A 57 -1.46 -24.87 4.23
N TYR A 58 -0.42 -24.05 4.43
CA TYR A 58 -0.60 -22.62 4.70
C TYR A 58 -1.19 -21.88 3.51
N THR A 59 -2.18 -21.02 3.77
CA THR A 59 -2.70 -20.07 2.78
C THR A 59 -1.76 -18.88 2.63
N ILE A 60 -1.87 -18.14 1.52
CA ILE A 60 -1.08 -16.92 1.28
C ILE A 60 -1.31 -15.91 2.42
N GLU A 61 -2.55 -15.77 2.87
CA GLU A 61 -2.92 -14.88 3.98
C GLU A 61 -2.25 -15.30 5.30
N GLN A 62 -2.24 -16.60 5.62
CA GLN A 62 -1.57 -17.12 6.81
C GLN A 62 -0.04 -16.92 6.76
N MET A 63 0.56 -17.04 5.57
CA MET A 63 1.98 -16.73 5.38
C MET A 63 2.24 -15.24 5.60
N GLU A 64 1.40 -14.36 5.06
CA GLU A 64 1.51 -12.91 5.24
C GLU A 64 1.41 -12.51 6.72
N GLU A 65 0.39 -12.99 7.43
CA GLU A 65 0.22 -12.73 8.87
C GLU A 65 1.42 -13.23 9.68
N SER A 66 1.94 -14.42 9.34
CA SER A 66 3.11 -14.99 10.03
C SER A 66 4.36 -14.15 9.80
N ILE A 67 4.57 -13.64 8.57
CA ILE A 67 5.69 -12.76 8.24
C ILE A 67 5.58 -11.44 9.01
N ILE A 68 4.39 -10.83 9.04
CA ILE A 68 4.15 -9.59 9.79
C ILE A 68 4.47 -9.80 11.27
N ARG A 69 4.00 -10.91 11.86
CA ARG A 69 4.26 -11.23 13.27
C ARG A 69 5.76 -11.38 13.57
N MET A 70 6.52 -12.07 12.71
CA MET A 70 7.98 -12.20 12.86
C MET A 70 8.68 -10.84 12.81
N LEU A 71 8.23 -9.93 11.95
CA LEU A 71 8.77 -8.57 11.87
C LEU A 71 8.45 -7.74 13.12
N ASP A 72 7.24 -7.88 13.68
CA ASP A 72 6.85 -7.19 14.91
C ASP A 72 7.61 -7.69 16.15
N GLU A 73 7.86 -8.99 16.24
CA GLU A 73 8.73 -9.58 17.27
C GLU A 73 10.15 -9.01 17.16
N ARG A 74 10.75 -9.06 15.97
CA ARG A 74 12.08 -8.49 15.73
C ARG A 74 12.16 -6.99 16.04
N ARG A 75 11.12 -6.21 15.68
CA ARG A 75 11.05 -4.78 15.97
C ARG A 75 11.05 -4.53 17.48
N ARG A 76 10.29 -5.32 18.25
CA ARG A 76 10.25 -5.24 19.71
C ARG A 76 11.61 -5.56 20.33
N ASP A 77 12.31 -6.56 19.81
CA ASP A 77 13.64 -6.94 20.31
C ASP A 77 14.69 -5.84 20.04
N ILE A 78 14.68 -5.25 18.84
CA ILE A 78 15.55 -4.12 18.50
C ILE A 78 15.25 -2.91 19.38
N GLN A 79 13.97 -2.65 19.67
CA GLN A 79 13.56 -1.55 20.54
C GLN A 79 14.09 -1.74 21.97
N ARG A 80 13.90 -2.93 22.55
CA ARG A 80 14.38 -3.27 23.90
C ARG A 80 15.90 -3.16 24.01
N SER A 81 16.63 -3.74 23.06
CA SER A 81 18.10 -3.64 23.03
C SER A 81 18.62 -2.20 22.91
N ARG A 82 17.84 -1.28 22.34
CA ARG A 82 18.18 0.15 22.27
C ARG A 82 17.94 0.88 23.59
N ASP A 83 16.88 0.51 24.30
CA ASP A 83 16.54 1.09 25.61
C ASP A 83 17.47 0.57 26.72
N ASP A 84 17.95 -0.68 26.63
CA ASP A 84 18.95 -1.24 27.56
C ASP A 84 20.38 -0.67 27.34
N ALA A 85 20.65 -0.08 26.18
CA ALA A 85 21.95 0.50 25.82
C ALA A 85 22.05 2.02 26.08
N ARG A 86 21.06 2.61 26.76
CA ARG A 86 20.93 4.05 27.01
C ARG A 86 20.96 4.36 28.50
#